data_AF-A0A960DUX5-F1
#
_entry.id   AF-A0A960DUX5-F1
#
_cell.length_a   1.000
_cell.length_b   1.000
_cell.length_c   1.000
_cell.angle_alpha   90.00
_cell.angle_beta   90.00
_cell.angle_gamma   90.00
#
_symmetry.space_group_name_H-M   'P 1'
#
loop_
_entity.id
_entity.type
_entity.pdbx_description
1 polymer ?
#
loop_
_entity_poly.entity_id
_entity_poly.type
_entity_poly.pdbx_seq_one_letter_code
_entity_poly.pdbx_strand_id
1 'polypeptide(L)'
;MATKSYEGPGITVHWDAERCQHSGRCVAGSPNVFDTAARPWIRADGAGAAEIAATIDTCPSGALSYTRTDGAANGRRGFAAGEDPARARQPDA
;
A
#
# COMPACT_ATOMS: atom_id res chain seq x y z
N MET A 1 8.90 -11.21 9.75
CA MET A 1 9.22 -10.91 8.35
C MET A 1 8.82 -9.48 8.05
N ALA A 2 9.63 -8.76 7.27
CA ALA A 2 9.69 -7.30 7.28
C ALA A 2 8.72 -6.65 6.28
N THR A 3 7.58 -6.16 6.77
CA THR A 3 6.74 -5.19 6.05
C THR A 3 7.53 -3.88 5.92
N LYS A 4 7.60 -3.31 4.72
CA LYS A 4 8.20 -1.99 4.48
C LYS A 4 7.11 -0.93 4.41
N SER A 5 7.31 0.19 5.10
CA SER A 5 6.40 1.34 5.07
C SER A 5 7.05 2.48 4.30
N TYR A 6 6.25 3.14 3.47
CA TYR A 6 6.63 4.29 2.65
C TYR A 6 5.68 5.43 2.97
N GLU A 7 6.18 6.43 3.64
CA GLU A 7 5.40 7.59 4.10
C GLU A 7 5.29 8.62 2.98
N GLY A 8 4.08 9.12 2.76
CA GLY A 8 3.79 10.17 1.79
C GLY A 8 2.77 11.18 2.33
N PRO A 9 2.50 12.25 1.56
CA PRO A 9 1.55 13.27 1.95
C PRO A 9 0.12 12.71 1.98
N GLY A 10 -0.44 12.58 3.19
CA GLY A 10 -1.82 12.12 3.40
C GLY A 10 -2.03 10.61 3.34
N ILE A 11 -0.97 9.82 3.07
CA ILE A 11 -1.03 8.36 3.04
C ILE A 11 0.32 7.72 3.34
N THR A 12 0.30 6.61 4.07
CA THR A 12 1.45 5.72 4.25
C THR A 12 1.16 4.39 3.57
N VAL A 13 2.03 3.96 2.66
CA VAL A 13 1.91 2.70 1.94
C VAL A 13 2.71 1.62 2.65
N HIS A 14 2.07 0.50 2.93
CA HIS A 14 2.69 -0.68 3.53
C HIS A 14 2.81 -1.79 2.48
N TRP A 15 4.01 -2.32 2.33
CA TRP A 15 4.30 -3.41 1.40
C TRP A 15 4.83 -4.63 2.14
N ASP A 16 4.17 -5.75 1.90
CA ASP A 16 4.54 -7.07 2.35
C ASP A 16 5.10 -7.88 1.17
N ALA A 17 6.40 -8.14 1.21
CA ALA A 17 7.09 -8.88 0.16
C ALA A 17 6.68 -10.37 0.11
N GLU A 18 6.27 -10.96 1.25
CA GLU A 18 5.92 -12.39 1.31
C GLU A 18 4.57 -12.68 0.65
N ARG A 19 3.63 -11.74 0.75
CA ARG A 19 2.32 -11.82 0.09
C ARG A 19 2.38 -11.38 -1.38
N CYS A 20 3.47 -10.77 -1.83
CA CYS A 20 3.56 -10.21 -3.17
C CYS A 20 3.69 -11.31 -4.23
N GLN A 21 2.60 -11.57 -4.96
CA GLN A 21 2.58 -12.52 -6.08
C GLN A 21 3.03 -11.91 -7.43
N HIS A 22 3.69 -10.73 -7.41
CA HIS A 22 4.17 -10.01 -8.60
C HIS A 22 3.12 -9.85 -9.73
N SER A 23 1.86 -9.57 -9.38
CA SER A 23 0.76 -9.44 -10.37
C SER A 23 0.91 -8.28 -11.38
N GLY A 24 1.82 -7.34 -11.15
CA GLY A 24 2.02 -6.15 -12.00
C GLY A 24 0.92 -5.08 -11.94
N ARG A 25 -0.20 -5.32 -11.24
CA ARG A 25 -1.34 -4.40 -11.16
C ARG A 25 -1.01 -3.06 -10.51
N CYS A 26 -0.13 -3.05 -9.51
CA CYS A 26 0.30 -1.82 -8.85
C CYS A 26 1.08 -0.90 -9.80
N VAL A 27 2.09 -1.44 -10.49
CA VAL A 27 2.90 -0.69 -11.46
C VAL A 27 2.06 -0.26 -12.67
N ALA A 28 1.14 -1.10 -13.12
CA ALA A 28 0.25 -0.76 -14.23
C ALA A 28 -0.82 0.29 -13.86
N GLY A 29 -1.32 0.28 -12.63
CA GLY A 29 -2.36 1.20 -12.15
C GLY A 29 -1.81 2.58 -11.77
N SER A 30 -0.64 2.64 -11.14
CA SER A 30 0.01 3.88 -10.74
C SER A 30 1.53 3.81 -10.95
N PRO A 31 2.02 3.90 -12.19
CA PRO A 31 3.45 3.84 -12.51
C PRO A 31 4.25 5.01 -11.91
N ASN A 32 3.59 6.13 -11.63
CA ASN A 32 4.20 7.28 -10.95
C ASN A 32 4.51 7.00 -9.47
N VAL A 33 3.82 6.03 -8.87
CA VAL A 33 3.93 5.65 -7.45
C VAL A 33 4.72 4.37 -7.31
N PHE A 34 4.42 3.34 -8.09
CA PHE A 34 5.06 2.04 -8.05
C PHE A 34 5.98 1.87 -9.26
N ASP A 35 7.28 1.99 -9.03
CA ASP A 35 8.30 1.86 -10.05
C ASP A 35 9.40 0.90 -9.58
N THR A 36 9.41 -0.32 -10.13
CA THR A 36 10.38 -1.36 -9.78
C THR A 36 11.82 -1.02 -10.20
N ALA A 37 12.02 -0.04 -11.09
CA ALA A 37 13.34 0.44 -11.49
C ALA A 37 13.85 1.58 -10.60
N ALA A 38 12.97 2.28 -9.87
CA ALA A 38 13.33 3.36 -8.97
C ALA A 38 13.79 2.86 -7.58
N ARG A 39 14.58 3.69 -6.91
CA ARG A 39 14.96 3.52 -5.49
C ARG A 39 14.70 4.84 -4.75
N PRO A 40 13.72 4.92 -3.84
CA PRO A 40 12.76 3.86 -3.46
C PRO A 40 11.79 3.50 -4.60
N TRP A 41 11.33 2.24 -4.62
CA TRP A 41 10.43 1.73 -5.66
C TRP A 41 8.95 2.10 -5.43
N ILE A 42 8.60 2.51 -4.20
CA ILE A 42 7.29 3.11 -3.87
C ILE A 42 7.53 4.58 -3.53
N ARG A 43 6.88 5.46 -4.29
CA ARG A 43 6.82 6.91 -4.08
C ARG A 43 5.40 7.29 -3.69
N ALA A 44 5.13 7.32 -2.39
CA ALA A 44 3.82 7.70 -1.86
C ALA A 44 3.47 9.18 -2.10
N ASP A 45 4.41 9.98 -2.62
CA ASP A 45 4.23 11.35 -3.11
C ASP A 45 3.88 11.45 -4.60
N GLY A 46 3.99 10.35 -5.37
CA GLY A 46 3.84 10.35 -6.83
C GLY A 46 2.40 10.49 -7.34
N ALA A 47 1.40 10.40 -6.45
CA ALA A 47 -0.01 10.60 -6.76
C ALA A 47 -0.80 11.00 -5.51
N GLY A 48 -2.07 11.37 -5.69
CA GLY A 48 -2.96 11.67 -4.57
C GLY A 48 -3.27 10.42 -3.73
N ALA A 49 -3.44 10.60 -2.41
CA ALA A 49 -3.74 9.52 -1.47
C ALA A 49 -4.93 8.62 -1.91
N ALA A 50 -5.97 9.20 -2.51
CA ALA A 50 -7.12 8.45 -3.01
C ALA A 50 -6.77 7.55 -4.21
N GLU A 51 -5.92 8.00 -5.11
CA GLU A 51 -5.47 7.22 -6.28
C GLU A 51 -4.57 6.06 -5.84
N ILE A 52 -3.63 6.34 -4.93
CA ILE A 52 -2.77 5.32 -4.33
C ILE A 52 -3.61 4.23 -3.65
N ALA A 53 -4.59 4.65 -2.84
CA ALA A 53 -5.53 3.75 -2.18
C ALA A 53 -6.30 2.85 -3.18
N ALA A 54 -6.86 3.45 -4.23
CA ALA A 54 -7.59 2.72 -5.27
C ALA A 54 -6.69 1.70 -5.99
N THR A 55 -5.46 2.06 -6.33
CA THR A 55 -4.50 1.15 -6.95
C THR A 55 -4.14 -0.01 -6.02
N ILE A 56 -3.92 0.25 -4.74
CA ILE A 56 -3.65 -0.80 -3.75
C ILE A 56 -4.84 -1.74 -3.59
N ASP A 57 -6.07 -1.24 -3.66
CA ASP A 57 -7.28 -2.05 -3.58
C ASP A 57 -7.45 -3.03 -4.75
N THR A 58 -6.78 -2.79 -5.89
CA THR A 58 -6.72 -3.73 -7.02
C THR A 58 -5.79 -4.93 -6.77
N CYS A 59 -4.98 -4.90 -5.71
CA CYS A 59 -4.04 -5.97 -5.39
C CYS A 59 -4.78 -7.25 -4.94
N PRO A 60 -4.70 -8.35 -5.72
CA PRO A 60 -5.43 -9.58 -5.41
C PRO A 60 -4.89 -10.23 -4.15
N SER A 61 -3.56 -10.30 -3.98
CA SER A 61 -2.93 -10.96 -2.83
C SER A 61 -2.99 -10.16 -1.53
N GLY A 62 -3.32 -8.87 -1.59
CA GLY A 62 -3.27 -8.01 -0.40
C GLY A 62 -1.86 -7.76 0.14
N ALA A 63 -0.84 -7.89 -0.72
CA ALA A 63 0.54 -7.55 -0.39
C ALA A 63 0.75 -6.06 -0.14
N LEU A 64 -0.08 -5.23 -0.75
CA LEU A 64 -0.09 -3.79 -0.53
C LEU A 64 -1.26 -3.43 0.37
N SER A 65 -1.01 -2.55 1.32
CA SER A 65 -2.00 -1.93 2.17
C SER A 65 -1.61 -0.47 2.41
N TYR A 66 -2.50 0.32 2.97
CA TYR A 66 -2.21 1.72 3.25
C TYR A 66 -2.87 2.21 4.53
N THR A 67 -2.35 3.31 5.06
CA THR A 67 -2.94 4.05 6.16
C THR A 67 -3.13 5.48 5.70
N ARG A 68 -4.37 5.98 5.66
CA ARG A 68 -4.63 7.38 5.30
C ARG A 68 -4.38 8.26 6.50
N THR A 69 -3.45 9.21 6.36
CA THR A 69 -3.15 10.23 7.37
C THR A 69 -3.91 11.54 7.12
N ASP A 70 -4.59 11.63 5.98
CA ASP A 70 -5.41 12.78 5.54
C ASP A 70 -6.81 12.85 6.21
N GLY A 71 -7.18 11.86 7.03
CA GLY A 71 -8.50 11.82 7.69
C GLY A 71 -9.68 11.41 6.78
N ALA A 72 -9.40 11.11 5.51
CA ALA A 72 -10.40 10.62 4.56
C ALA A 72 -10.73 9.14 4.76
N ALA A 73 -11.89 8.70 4.25
CA ALA A 73 -12.33 7.31 4.34
C ALA A 73 -11.31 6.34 3.69
N ASN A 74 -11.07 5.22 4.39
CA ASN A 74 -10.26 4.10 3.94
C ASN A 74 -11.09 3.18 3.03
N GLY A 75 -10.46 2.64 1.99
CA GLY A 75 -11.02 1.56 1.17
C GLY A 75 -10.72 0.18 1.78
N ARG A 76 -10.95 -0.88 1.00
CA ARG A 76 -10.92 -2.28 1.49
C ARG A 76 -9.58 -2.72 2.07
N ARG A 77 -8.48 -2.09 1.69
CA ARG A 77 -7.12 -2.35 2.20
C ARG A 77 -6.52 -1.16 2.96
N GLY A 78 -7.37 -0.22 3.38
CA GLY A 78 -6.98 0.91 4.20
C GLY A 78 -7.17 0.65 5.69
N PHE A 79 -6.12 0.88 6.47
CA PHE A 79 -6.13 0.76 7.93
C PHE A 79 -6.40 2.11 8.59
N ALA A 80 -7.14 2.08 9.71
CA ALA A 80 -7.36 3.27 10.52
C ALA A 80 -6.04 3.80 11.09
N ALA A 81 -5.94 5.11 11.28
CA ALA A 81 -4.77 5.71 11.93
C ALA A 81 -4.62 5.14 13.36
N GLY A 82 -3.52 4.43 13.61
CA GLY A 82 -3.25 3.74 14.88
C GLY A 82 -3.54 2.23 14.87
N GLU A 83 -4.13 1.70 13.79
CA GLU A 83 -4.23 0.25 13.58
C GLU A 83 -2.92 -0.27 13.01
N ASP A 84 -2.39 -1.34 13.61
CA ASP A 84 -1.11 -1.89 13.22
C ASP A 84 -1.31 -2.91 12.08
N PRO A 85 -0.90 -2.60 10.83
CA PRO A 85 -1.08 -3.48 9.69
C PRO A 85 -0.28 -4.79 9.81
N ALA A 86 0.78 -4.81 10.64
CA ALA A 86 1.53 -6.03 10.92
C ALA A 86 0.78 -6.98 11.88
N ARG A 87 -0.12 -6.47 12.73
CA ARG A 87 -1.05 -7.24 13.58
C ARG A 87 -2.25 -7.79 12.82
N ALA A 88 -2.72 -7.12 11.77
CA ALA A 88 -3.73 -7.67 10.85
C ALA A 88 -3.24 -8.92 10.08
N ARG A 89 -1.96 -9.30 10.24
CA ARG A 89 -1.38 -10.59 9.84
C ARG A 89 -1.77 -11.72 10.81
N GLN A 90 -3.01 -11.78 11.28
CA GLN A 90 -3.49 -12.99 11.94
C GLN A 90 -3.76 -14.03 10.84
N PRO A 91 -3.10 -15.20 10.86
CA PRO A 91 -3.50 -16.29 9.97
C PRO A 91 -4.92 -16.70 10.38
N ASP A 92 -5.85 -16.66 9.43
CA ASP A 92 -7.10 -17.42 9.54
C ASP A 92 -6.71 -18.88 9.89
N ALA A 93 -7.09 -19.28 11.10
CA ALA A 93 -6.94 -20.64 11.60
C ALA A 93 -8.00 -21.56 11.00
#